data_AF-A0AAD1YX79-F1
#
_entry.id   AF-A0AAD1YX79-F1
#
_cell.length_a   1.000
_cell.length_b   1.000
_cell.length_c   1.000
_cell.angle_alpha   90.00
_cell.angle_beta   90.00
_cell.angle_gamma   90.00
#
_symmetry.space_group_name_H-M   'P 1'
#
loop_
_entity.id
_entity.type
_entity.pdbx_description
1 polymer ?
#
loop_
_entity_poly.entity_id
_entity_poly.type
_entity_poly.pdbx_seq_one_letter_code
_entity_poly.pdbx_strand_id
1 'polypeptide(L)'
;MDALIFTLLLSVLGLFILIPRLRKTDLGEKGKSNVTTKAAKAYTKAEVSSHNKRTDCWIIIKDKVYDVTSYVEEHPGGDAILAHAGDDSTKGFYGPQHATRVFDMIEDFYIGDIKK
;
A
#
# COMPACT_ATOMS: atom_id res chain seq x y z
N MET A 1 29.09 -36.89 37.54
CA MET A 1 28.97 -35.81 36.55
C MET A 1 29.03 -36.55 35.22
N ASP A 2 27.93 -37.05 34.65
CA ASP A 2 26.85 -36.30 34.01
C ASP A 2 25.50 -37.06 33.96
N ALA A 3 25.15 -37.78 35.02
CA ALA A 3 23.84 -38.43 35.16
C ALA A 3 22.70 -37.46 35.55
N LEU A 4 22.91 -36.14 35.42
CA LEU A 4 21.95 -35.10 35.86
C LEU A 4 21.29 -34.33 34.70
N ILE A 5 21.66 -34.60 33.43
CA ILE A 5 21.18 -33.82 32.27
C ILE A 5 20.05 -34.51 31.49
N PHE A 6 19.82 -35.82 31.69
CA PHE A 6 18.78 -36.55 30.95
C PHE A 6 17.42 -36.67 31.66
N THR A 7 17.30 -36.21 32.91
CA THR A 7 16.02 -36.20 33.64
C THR A 7 15.18 -34.94 33.39
N LEU A 8 15.70 -33.96 32.64
CA LEU A 8 14.99 -32.71 32.34
C LEU A 8 14.17 -32.76 31.02
N LEU A 9 14.21 -33.86 30.26
CA LEU A 9 13.58 -33.97 28.94
C LEU A 9 12.27 -34.78 28.90
N LEU A 10 11.71 -35.15 30.06
CA LEU A 10 10.47 -35.95 30.14
C LEU A 10 9.42 -35.39 31.12
N SER A 11 9.31 -34.06 31.27
CA SER A 11 8.24 -33.43 32.08
C SER A 11 7.27 -32.54 31.30
N VAL A 12 7.22 -32.64 29.97
CA VAL A 12 6.18 -31.95 29.15
C VAL A 12 5.41 -32.95 28.30
N LEU A 13 4.98 -34.06 28.91
CA LEU A 13 3.98 -34.95 28.31
C LEU A 13 2.88 -35.16 29.33
N GLY A 14 1.78 -34.41 29.21
CA GLY A 14 0.58 -34.72 29.98
C GLY A 14 -0.28 -33.57 30.50
N LEU A 15 -0.18 -32.35 29.97
CA LEU A 15 -1.17 -31.30 30.30
C LEU A 15 -1.40 -30.27 29.19
N PHE A 16 -1.53 -30.73 27.94
CA PHE A 16 -1.87 -29.87 26.80
C PHE A 16 -2.96 -30.45 25.89
N ILE A 17 -3.79 -31.37 26.42
CA ILE A 17 -4.94 -31.97 25.70
C ILE A 17 -6.24 -31.82 26.51
N LEU A 18 -6.47 -30.66 27.12
CA LEU A 18 -7.82 -30.31 27.59
C LEU A 18 -8.03 -28.80 27.81
N ILE A 19 -7.72 -27.98 26.81
CA ILE A 19 -8.34 -26.65 26.74
C ILE A 19 -9.53 -26.77 25.77
N PRO A 20 -10.78 -26.76 26.27
CA PRO A 20 -11.93 -26.67 25.40
C PRO A 20 -11.84 -25.37 24.60
N ARG A 21 -11.91 -25.55 23.28
CA ARG A 21 -11.92 -24.55 22.23
C ARG A 21 -12.85 -23.39 22.58
N LEU A 22 -12.32 -22.31 23.16
CA LEU A 22 -12.98 -21.02 23.20
C LEU A 22 -12.95 -20.45 21.78
N ARG A 23 -14.01 -20.74 21.04
CA ARG A 23 -14.33 -20.15 19.75
C ARG A 23 -14.71 -18.68 20.00
N LYS A 24 -13.71 -17.81 20.14
CA LYS A 24 -13.94 -16.38 19.97
C LYS A 24 -14.15 -16.15 18.49
N THR A 25 -15.41 -15.92 18.13
CA THR A 25 -15.76 -15.31 16.85
C THR A 25 -15.03 -13.98 16.77
N ASP A 26 -13.90 -13.95 16.08
CA ASP A 26 -13.34 -12.70 15.59
C ASP A 26 -14.24 -12.26 14.43
N LEU A 27 -15.35 -11.64 14.80
CA LEU A 27 -15.89 -10.55 14.01
C LEU A 27 -14.90 -9.41 14.21
N GLY A 28 -13.79 -9.49 13.47
CA GLY A 28 -12.80 -8.43 13.30
C GLY A 28 -13.46 -7.26 12.59
N GLU A 29 -14.17 -6.48 13.39
CA GLU A 29 -14.22 -5.03 13.39
C GLU A 29 -13.70 -4.39 12.10
N LYS A 30 -14.64 -3.97 11.24
CA LYS A 30 -14.39 -2.85 10.32
C LYS A 30 -13.97 -1.67 11.18
N GLY A 31 -12.67 -1.56 11.42
CA GLY A 31 -12.03 -0.35 11.88
C GLY A 31 -12.46 0.74 10.91
N LYS A 32 -13.39 1.57 11.37
CA LYS A 32 -13.53 2.92 10.85
C LYS A 32 -12.15 3.53 11.03
N SER A 33 -11.34 3.47 9.98
CA SER A 33 -10.22 4.39 9.87
C SER A 33 -10.84 5.74 10.12
N ASN A 34 -10.39 6.37 11.19
CA ASN A 34 -10.71 7.74 11.49
C ASN A 34 -10.06 8.49 10.33
N VAL A 35 -10.79 8.63 9.22
CA VAL A 35 -10.38 9.44 8.07
C VAL A 35 -10.42 10.85 8.63
N THR A 36 -9.31 11.22 9.26
CA THR A 36 -8.93 12.60 9.47
C THR A 36 -8.95 13.19 8.07
N THR A 37 -10.07 13.83 7.72
CA THR A 37 -10.24 14.62 6.51
C THR A 37 -9.29 15.81 6.61
N LYS A 38 -7.99 15.54 6.48
CA LYS A 38 -7.01 16.54 6.08
C LYS A 38 -7.51 17.02 4.74
N ALA A 39 -7.94 18.28 4.67
CA ALA A 39 -8.40 18.88 3.43
C ALA A 39 -7.36 18.56 2.34
N ALA A 40 -7.79 17.85 1.30
CA ALA A 40 -6.93 17.49 0.20
C ALA A 40 -6.37 18.76 -0.42
N LYS A 41 -5.05 18.81 -0.61
CA LYS A 41 -4.41 19.95 -1.26
C LYS A 41 -4.89 20.03 -2.71
N ALA A 42 -5.14 21.23 -3.21
CA ALA A 42 -5.54 21.44 -4.60
C ALA A 42 -4.33 21.85 -5.44
N TYR A 43 -4.19 21.27 -6.63
CA TYR A 43 -3.12 21.52 -7.59
C TYR A 43 -3.69 21.88 -8.96
N THR A 44 -3.02 22.77 -9.67
CA THR A 44 -3.30 23.05 -11.08
C THR A 44 -2.58 22.05 -11.99
N LYS A 45 -3.09 21.85 -13.20
CA LYS A 45 -2.38 21.03 -14.20
C LYS A 45 -0.99 21.58 -14.52
N ALA A 46 -0.82 22.90 -14.49
CA ALA A 46 0.46 23.55 -14.71
C ALA A 46 1.49 23.19 -13.63
N GLU A 47 1.07 23.20 -12.35
CA GLU A 47 1.93 22.74 -11.24
C GLU A 47 2.30 21.26 -11.41
N VAL A 48 1.34 20.38 -11.70
CA VAL A 48 1.65 18.96 -11.93
C VAL A 48 2.62 18.77 -13.10
N SER A 49 2.47 19.54 -14.18
CA SER A 49 3.31 19.43 -15.38
C SER A 49 4.78 19.75 -15.17
N SER A 50 5.15 20.47 -14.09
CA SER A 50 6.56 20.70 -13.77
C SER A 50 7.25 19.47 -13.16
N HIS A 51 6.48 18.51 -12.64
CA HIS A 51 6.96 17.28 -12.02
C HIS A 51 6.97 16.13 -13.04
N ASN A 52 7.81 16.26 -14.06
CA ASN A 52 7.85 15.40 -15.24
C ASN A 52 9.18 14.65 -15.45
N LYS A 53 9.96 14.46 -14.38
CA LYS A 53 11.29 13.84 -14.42
C LYS A 53 11.29 12.53 -13.66
N ARG A 54 12.21 11.63 -14.00
CA ARG A 54 12.41 10.37 -13.26
C ARG A 54 12.60 10.57 -11.75
N THR A 55 13.30 11.63 -11.35
CA THR A 55 13.58 11.97 -9.94
C THR A 55 12.55 12.94 -9.34
N ASP A 56 11.48 13.26 -10.08
CA ASP A 56 10.43 14.20 -9.70
C ASP A 56 9.22 13.97 -10.62
N CYS A 57 8.44 12.94 -10.33
CA CYS A 57 7.40 12.40 -11.21
C CYS A 57 6.04 12.40 -10.53
N TRP A 58 5.17 13.30 -10.96
CA TRP A 58 3.76 13.29 -10.55
C TRP A 58 2.87 12.85 -11.70
N ILE A 59 1.74 12.25 -11.37
CA ILE A 59 0.75 11.83 -12.35
C ILE A 59 -0.67 12.17 -11.89
N ILE A 60 -1.57 12.34 -12.85
CA ILE A 60 -2.99 12.54 -12.57
C ILE A 60 -3.75 11.25 -12.91
N ILE A 61 -4.60 10.78 -12.00
CA ILE A 61 -5.55 9.69 -12.24
C ILE A 61 -6.93 10.12 -11.76
N LYS A 62 -7.91 10.27 -12.66
CA LYS A 62 -9.28 10.72 -12.34
C LYS A 62 -9.31 11.95 -11.41
N ASP A 63 -8.65 13.03 -11.85
CA ASP A 63 -8.54 14.30 -11.12
C ASP A 63 -7.82 14.24 -9.76
N LYS A 64 -7.21 13.12 -9.40
CA LYS A 64 -6.34 12.98 -8.23
C LYS A 64 -4.89 13.06 -8.64
N VAL A 65 -4.06 13.67 -7.79
CA VAL A 65 -2.63 13.88 -8.02
C VAL A 65 -1.84 12.95 -7.11
N TYR A 66 -0.88 12.25 -7.72
CA TYR A 66 -0.03 11.27 -7.06
C TYR A 66 1.43 11.61 -7.29
N ASP A 67 2.23 11.62 -6.23
CA ASP A 67 3.68 11.70 -6.31
C ASP A 67 4.25 10.28 -6.33
N VAL A 68 4.58 9.80 -7.52
CA VAL A 68 5.09 8.43 -7.73
C VAL A 68 6.62 8.40 -7.80
N THR A 69 7.30 9.49 -7.45
CA THR A 69 8.76 9.65 -7.59
C THR A 69 9.54 8.50 -6.96
N SER A 70 9.15 8.09 -5.74
CA SER A 70 9.81 7.00 -5.01
C SER A 70 9.55 5.62 -5.61
N TYR A 71 8.53 5.48 -6.46
CA TYR A 71 8.10 4.21 -7.05
C TYR A 71 8.61 3.99 -8.48
N VAL A 72 9.15 5.02 -9.13
CA VAL A 72 9.55 4.96 -10.54
C VAL A 72 10.48 3.77 -10.84
N GLU A 73 11.46 3.52 -9.97
CA GLU A 73 12.43 2.41 -10.15
C GLU A 73 11.88 1.04 -9.76
N GLU A 74 10.79 1.00 -8.97
CA GLU A 74 10.15 -0.24 -8.52
C GLU A 74 8.99 -0.68 -9.43
N HIS A 75 8.59 0.18 -10.37
CA HIS A 75 7.47 -0.08 -11.26
C HIS A 75 7.74 -1.30 -12.16
N PRO A 76 6.93 -2.39 -12.06
CA PRO A 76 7.14 -3.60 -12.85
C PRO A 76 7.07 -3.40 -14.37
N GLY A 77 6.35 -2.36 -14.83
CA GLY A 77 6.30 -1.97 -16.24
C GLY A 77 7.50 -1.12 -16.70
N GLY A 78 8.50 -0.92 -15.83
CA GLY A 78 9.68 -0.10 -16.07
C GLY A 78 9.31 1.34 -16.45
N ASP A 79 10.00 1.87 -17.47
CA ASP A 79 9.86 3.25 -17.94
C ASP A 79 8.47 3.62 -18.46
N ALA A 80 7.55 2.66 -18.61
CA ALA A 80 6.17 2.93 -18.97
C ALA A 80 5.46 3.89 -17.98
N ILE A 81 5.91 3.95 -16.70
CA ILE A 81 5.40 4.93 -15.73
C ILE A 81 5.71 6.38 -16.12
N LEU A 82 6.77 6.61 -16.89
CA LEU A 82 7.21 7.94 -17.30
C LEU A 82 6.50 8.46 -18.56
N ALA A 83 5.70 7.63 -19.24
CA ALA A 83 5.02 8.00 -20.49
C ALA A 83 4.10 9.23 -20.34
N HIS A 84 3.61 9.46 -19.12
CA HIS A 84 2.73 10.57 -18.75
C HIS A 84 3.22 11.29 -17.49
N ALA A 85 4.54 11.34 -17.25
CA ALA A 85 5.10 12.11 -16.15
C ALA A 85 4.71 13.59 -16.29
N GLY A 86 4.12 14.15 -15.22
CA GLY A 86 3.55 15.49 -15.19
C GLY A 86 2.17 15.63 -15.87
N ASP A 87 1.49 14.53 -16.23
CA ASP A 87 0.24 14.57 -16.99
C ASP A 87 -0.79 13.51 -16.53
N ASP A 88 -1.95 13.48 -17.20
CA ASP A 88 -3.03 12.51 -17.01
C ASP A 88 -2.64 11.12 -17.50
N SER A 89 -2.46 10.22 -16.53
CA SER A 89 -2.13 8.82 -16.73
C SER A 89 -3.36 7.91 -16.63
N THR A 90 -4.58 8.44 -16.53
CA THR A 90 -5.80 7.67 -16.23
C THR A 90 -5.97 6.49 -17.20
N LYS A 91 -5.86 6.73 -18.51
CA LYS A 91 -6.02 5.66 -19.51
C LYS A 91 -4.95 4.58 -19.39
N GLY A 92 -3.70 4.97 -19.16
CA GLY A 92 -2.59 4.04 -18.96
C GLY A 92 -2.75 3.24 -17.68
N PHE A 93 -3.16 3.89 -16.60
CA PHE A 93 -3.34 3.27 -15.29
C PHE A 93 -4.48 2.22 -15.28
N TYR A 94 -5.60 2.48 -15.94
CA TYR A 94 -6.72 1.52 -16.05
C TYR A 94 -6.57 0.53 -17.22
N GLY A 95 -5.41 0.48 -17.88
CA GLY A 95 -5.13 -0.48 -18.94
C GLY A 95 -4.99 -1.92 -18.41
N PRO A 96 -5.01 -2.93 -19.32
CA PRO A 96 -4.98 -4.35 -18.96
C PRO A 96 -3.67 -4.80 -18.29
N GLN A 97 -2.62 -3.98 -18.29
CA GLN A 97 -1.35 -4.27 -17.64
C GLN A 97 -1.41 -4.24 -16.10
N HIS A 98 -2.43 -3.61 -15.50
CA HIS A 98 -2.56 -3.53 -14.04
C HIS A 98 -3.66 -4.45 -13.52
N ALA A 99 -3.32 -5.28 -12.53
CA ALA A 99 -4.30 -6.05 -11.77
C ALA A 99 -5.06 -5.14 -10.80
N THR A 100 -6.29 -5.53 -10.42
CA THR A 100 -7.16 -4.72 -9.55
C THR A 100 -6.52 -4.31 -8.22
N ARG A 101 -5.65 -5.15 -7.65
CA ARG A 101 -4.92 -4.86 -6.40
C ARG A 101 -4.00 -3.64 -6.47
N VAL A 102 -3.59 -3.22 -7.67
CA VAL A 102 -2.75 -2.03 -7.87
C VAL A 102 -3.50 -0.76 -7.49
N PHE A 103 -4.84 -0.78 -7.56
CA PHE A 103 -5.69 0.35 -7.19
C PHE A 103 -5.69 0.66 -5.69
N ASP A 104 -5.31 -0.31 -4.85
CA ASP A 104 -5.15 -0.06 -3.41
C ASP A 104 -3.78 0.54 -3.10
N MET A 105 -2.74 0.18 -3.87
CA MET A 105 -1.36 0.65 -3.67
C MET A 105 -1.16 2.12 -4.06
N ILE A 106 -1.90 2.60 -5.07
CA ILE A 106 -1.71 3.97 -5.58
C ILE A 106 -2.05 5.04 -4.52
N GLU A 107 -2.91 4.70 -3.56
CA GLU A 107 -3.35 5.62 -2.50
C GLU A 107 -2.21 6.06 -1.58
N ASP A 108 -1.15 5.25 -1.43
CA ASP A 108 0.04 5.62 -0.64
C ASP A 108 0.80 6.82 -1.25
N PHE A 109 0.61 7.08 -2.54
CA PHE A 109 1.24 8.16 -3.29
C PHE A 109 0.35 9.40 -3.42
N TYR A 110 -0.87 9.39 -2.87
CA TYR A 110 -1.83 10.48 -3.02
C TYR A 110 -1.36 11.75 -2.29
N ILE A 111 -1.34 12.88 -3.02
CA ILE A 111 -0.91 14.18 -2.46
C ILE A 111 -1.99 15.26 -2.54
N GLY A 112 -3.07 15.05 -3.30
CA GLY A 112 -4.16 16.02 -3.45
C GLY A 112 -5.01 15.83 -4.69
N ASP A 113 -5.85 16.81 -5.00
CA ASP A 113 -6.76 16.80 -6.14
C ASP A 113 -6.45 17.93 -7.13
N ILE A 114 -6.90 17.78 -8.37
CA ILE A 114 -6.86 18.84 -9.37
C ILE A 114 -7.90 19.92 -9.04
N LYS A 115 -7.46 21.18 -9.11
CA LYS A 115 -8.31 22.35 -8.98
C LYS A 115 -9.28 22.42 -10.17
N LYS A 116 -10.58 22.48 -9.86
CA LYS A 116 -11.66 22.66 -10.84
C LYS A 116 -11.74 24.08 -11.35
#